data_AF-A0A522CXL8-F1
#
_entry.id   AF-A0A522CXL8-F1
#
_cell.length_a   1.000
_cell.length_b   1.000
_cell.length_c   1.000
_cell.angle_alpha   90.00
_cell.angle_beta   90.00
_cell.angle_gamma   90.00
#
_symmetry.space_group_name_H-M   'P 1'
#
loop_
_entity.id
_entity.type
_entity.pdbx_description
1 polymer ?
#
loop_
_entity_poly.entity_id
_entity_poly.type
_entity_poly.pdbx_seq_one_letter_code
_entity_poly.pdbx_strand_id
1 'polypeptide(L)'
;MTAILYPVATNAEQALSRPKGRAARESDARRRAGEPVVFATDPVGPAFATREAALDAYRGRVEDERTGATPEAEDRYCRLIEQVAEGTKPPRPVEPTYADGHRWPAPAKAPRTVWRLAVSYWRIGTADRPLEAPQARVARKSGEALDPETLRAITRTPMRPTKPQQPLDIGLFEVRPPEAPHIVMPDE
;
A
#
# COMPACT_ATOMS: atom_id res chain seq x y z
N MET A 1 -27.14 16.95 -0.31
CA MET A 1 -26.01 16.11 -0.76
C MET A 1 -26.35 14.67 -0.43
N THR A 2 -26.59 13.85 -1.44
CA THR A 2 -26.88 12.42 -1.29
C THR A 2 -25.56 11.67 -1.11
N ALA A 3 -25.49 10.75 -0.14
CA ALA A 3 -24.28 10.00 0.15
C ALA A 3 -24.09 8.83 -0.82
N ILE A 4 -22.85 8.48 -1.14
CA ILE A 4 -22.52 7.31 -1.94
C ILE A 4 -22.94 6.04 -1.18
N LEU A 5 -23.64 5.13 -1.86
CA LEU A 5 -24.10 3.87 -1.28
C LEU A 5 -23.17 2.74 -1.73
N TYR A 6 -22.17 2.44 -0.90
CA TYR A 6 -21.19 1.42 -1.22
C TYR A 6 -21.79 0.01 -1.13
N PRO A 7 -21.54 -0.87 -2.13
CA PRO A 7 -21.99 -2.25 -2.09
C PRO A 7 -21.41 -3.02 -0.90
N VAL A 8 -22.13 -4.01 -0.39
CA VAL A 8 -21.67 -4.94 0.65
C VAL A 8 -21.50 -6.32 0.02
N ALA A 9 -20.27 -6.84 -0.02
CA ALA A 9 -19.93 -8.08 -0.72
C ALA A 9 -18.66 -8.73 -0.17
N THR A 10 -18.36 -9.98 -0.52
CA THR A 10 -17.10 -10.64 -0.11
C THR A 10 -15.91 -10.24 -0.98
N ASN A 11 -16.13 -9.87 -2.25
CA ASN A 11 -15.10 -9.41 -3.19
C ASN A 11 -15.66 -8.38 -4.19
N ALA A 12 -14.77 -7.74 -4.96
CA ALA A 12 -15.12 -6.69 -5.93
C ALA A 12 -16.02 -7.17 -7.08
N GLU A 13 -15.83 -8.40 -7.58
CA GLU A 13 -16.69 -8.98 -8.62
C GLU A 13 -18.13 -9.15 -8.14
N GLN A 14 -18.32 -9.60 -6.89
CA GLN A 14 -19.65 -9.69 -6.27
C GLN A 14 -20.23 -8.30 -5.97
N ALA A 15 -19.40 -7.32 -5.60
CA ALA A 15 -19.84 -5.95 -5.39
C ALA A 15 -20.48 -5.35 -6.66
N LEU A 16 -19.99 -5.72 -7.86
CA LEU A 16 -20.54 -5.28 -9.13
C LEU A 16 -21.77 -6.04 -9.60
N SER A 17 -21.80 -7.36 -9.38
CA SER A 17 -22.79 -8.25 -9.98
C SER A 17 -23.97 -8.51 -9.06
N ARG A 18 -23.71 -8.88 -7.79
CA ARG A 18 -24.72 -9.38 -6.85
C ARG A 18 -24.37 -9.00 -5.41
N PRO A 19 -24.37 -7.70 -5.06
CA PRO A 19 -24.09 -7.28 -3.69
C PRO A 19 -25.23 -7.69 -2.73
N LYS A 20 -24.90 -8.00 -1.48
CA LYS A 20 -25.89 -8.29 -0.42
C LYS A 20 -26.75 -7.07 -0.04
N GLY A 21 -26.30 -5.88 -0.42
CA GLY A 21 -26.98 -4.62 -0.21
C GLY A 21 -26.02 -3.46 -0.42
N ARG A 22 -26.48 -2.24 -0.13
CA ARG A 22 -25.65 -1.04 -0.19
C ARG A 22 -25.77 -0.21 1.09
N ALA A 23 -24.68 0.43 1.50
CA ALA A 23 -24.61 1.19 2.73
C ALA A 23 -23.61 2.35 2.62
N ALA A 24 -24.01 3.52 3.12
CA ALA A 24 -23.10 4.66 3.24
C ALA A 24 -22.14 4.54 4.43
N ARG A 25 -22.56 3.86 5.51
CA ARG A 25 -21.82 3.77 6.77
C ARG A 25 -21.49 2.32 7.13
N GLU A 26 -20.41 2.15 7.87
CA GLU A 26 -19.96 0.84 8.35
C GLU A 26 -21.02 0.14 9.21
N SER A 27 -21.73 0.87 10.07
CA SER A 27 -22.78 0.32 10.94
C SER A 27 -23.93 -0.31 10.14
N ASP A 28 -24.35 0.35 9.05
CA ASP A 28 -25.38 -0.16 8.16
C ASP A 28 -24.89 -1.33 7.32
N ALA A 29 -23.63 -1.26 6.88
CA ALA A 29 -22.98 -2.35 6.15
C ALA A 29 -22.86 -3.61 7.00
N ARG A 30 -22.44 -3.48 8.27
CA ARG A 30 -22.37 -4.56 9.25
C ARG A 30 -23.74 -5.16 9.51
N ARG A 31 -24.78 -4.34 9.68
CA ARG A 31 -26.17 -4.80 9.84
C ARG A 31 -26.66 -5.61 8.64
N ARG A 32 -26.29 -5.22 7.41
CA ARG A 32 -26.63 -5.94 6.18
C ARG A 32 -25.81 -7.22 5.97
N ALA A 33 -24.53 -7.19 6.37
CA ALA A 33 -23.62 -8.32 6.22
C ALA A 33 -23.89 -9.44 7.24
N GLY A 34 -24.31 -9.09 8.46
CA GLY A 34 -24.38 -10.02 9.60
C GLY A 34 -23.01 -10.35 10.21
N GLU A 35 -21.93 -9.78 9.66
CA GLU A 35 -20.54 -10.06 9.98
C GLU A 35 -19.74 -8.74 10.02
N PRO A 36 -18.54 -8.72 10.62
CA PRO A 36 -17.62 -7.59 10.49
C PRO A 36 -17.36 -7.26 9.02
N VAL A 37 -17.22 -5.98 8.73
CA VAL A 37 -16.93 -5.48 7.38
C VAL A 37 -15.73 -4.53 7.41
N VAL A 38 -15.00 -4.46 6.31
CA VAL A 38 -13.89 -3.52 6.11
C VAL A 38 -14.12 -2.76 4.81
N PHE A 39 -13.81 -1.46 4.78
CA PHE A 39 -13.86 -0.70 3.54
C PHE A 39 -12.66 -1.03 2.65
N ALA A 40 -12.93 -1.51 1.43
CA ALA A 40 -11.92 -1.91 0.47
C ALA A 40 -12.10 -1.19 -0.87
N THR A 41 -11.05 -1.13 -1.67
CA THR A 41 -11.11 -0.65 -3.06
C THR A 41 -10.18 -1.48 -3.90
N ASP A 42 -10.77 -2.37 -4.70
CA ASP A 42 -10.03 -3.39 -5.42
C ASP A 42 -10.29 -3.28 -6.94
N PRO A 43 -9.27 -3.59 -7.77
CA PRO A 43 -9.44 -3.67 -9.21
C PRO A 43 -10.30 -4.88 -9.60
N VAL A 44 -11.09 -4.74 -10.67
CA VAL A 44 -12.04 -5.74 -11.13
C VAL A 44 -12.15 -5.74 -12.65
N GLY A 45 -12.52 -6.88 -13.25
CA GLY A 45 -12.70 -6.99 -14.70
C GLY A 45 -11.40 -6.90 -15.52
N PRO A 46 -11.53 -6.77 -16.85
CA PRO A 46 -10.40 -6.79 -17.78
C PRO A 46 -9.50 -5.55 -17.67
N ALA A 47 -8.25 -5.71 -18.12
CA ALA A 47 -7.28 -4.63 -18.26
C ALA A 47 -7.32 -4.05 -19.68
N PHE A 48 -7.39 -2.73 -19.79
CA PHE A 48 -7.44 -2.01 -21.06
C PHE A 48 -6.12 -1.28 -21.33
N ALA A 49 -5.71 -1.21 -22.59
CA ALA A 49 -4.50 -0.48 -22.97
C ALA A 49 -4.68 1.05 -22.89
N THR A 50 -5.90 1.54 -23.10
CA THR A 50 -6.21 2.98 -23.11
C THR A 50 -7.35 3.30 -22.16
N ARG A 51 -7.39 4.56 -21.69
CA ARG A 51 -8.45 5.03 -20.79
C ARG A 51 -9.80 5.04 -21.50
N GLU A 52 -9.81 5.41 -22.77
CA GLU A 52 -11.01 5.53 -23.60
C GLU A 52 -11.69 4.17 -23.79
N ALA A 53 -10.91 3.11 -24.04
CA ALA A 53 -11.46 1.76 -24.14
C ALA A 53 -12.10 1.29 -22.84
N ALA A 54 -11.52 1.65 -21.69
CA ALA A 54 -12.09 1.36 -20.38
C ALA A 54 -13.37 2.18 -20.11
N LEU A 55 -13.39 3.47 -20.47
CA LEU A 55 -14.58 4.33 -20.36
C LEU A 55 -15.74 3.81 -21.21
N ASP A 56 -15.45 3.38 -22.44
CA ASP A 56 -16.47 2.84 -23.34
C ASP A 56 -17.02 1.51 -22.81
N ALA A 57 -16.18 0.64 -22.24
CA ALA A 57 -16.61 -0.62 -21.62
C ALA A 57 -17.47 -0.42 -20.36
N TYR A 58 -17.27 0.66 -19.61
CA TYR A 58 -17.97 0.95 -18.36
C TYR A 58 -18.89 2.18 -18.42
N ARG A 59 -19.42 2.48 -19.61
CA ARG A 59 -20.29 3.63 -19.86
C ARG A 59 -21.44 3.70 -18.83
N GLY A 60 -21.62 4.89 -18.24
CA GLY A 60 -22.66 5.16 -17.26
C GLY A 60 -22.38 4.66 -15.84
N ARG A 61 -21.28 3.91 -15.61
CA ARG A 61 -20.84 3.47 -14.27
C ARG A 61 -19.73 4.31 -13.68
N VAL A 62 -18.99 5.02 -14.53
CA VAL A 62 -17.87 5.89 -14.14
C VAL A 62 -18.10 7.28 -14.72
N GLU A 63 -17.50 8.29 -14.10
CA GLU A 63 -17.51 9.65 -14.61
C GLU A 63 -16.72 9.71 -15.93
N ASP A 64 -17.37 10.22 -16.98
CA ASP A 64 -16.78 10.38 -18.30
C ASP A 64 -16.88 11.84 -18.76
N GLU A 65 -15.78 12.57 -18.60
CA GLU A 65 -15.65 13.98 -18.99
C GLU A 65 -15.89 14.21 -20.49
N ARG A 66 -15.66 13.20 -21.35
CA ARG A 66 -15.85 13.34 -22.80
C ARG A 66 -17.32 13.48 -23.18
N THR A 67 -18.19 12.83 -22.41
CA THR A 67 -19.64 12.78 -22.65
C THR A 67 -20.43 13.61 -21.64
N GLY A 68 -19.78 14.05 -20.56
CA GLY A 68 -20.44 14.66 -19.40
C GLY A 68 -21.24 13.66 -18.55
N ALA A 69 -21.20 12.36 -18.89
CA ALA A 69 -21.93 11.34 -18.17
C ALA A 69 -21.35 11.19 -16.76
N THR A 70 -22.20 11.43 -15.76
CA THR A 70 -21.87 11.32 -14.35
C THR A 70 -22.88 10.40 -13.70
N PRO A 71 -22.46 9.29 -13.06
CA PRO A 71 -23.37 8.43 -12.32
C PRO A 71 -24.12 9.21 -11.23
N GLU A 72 -25.30 8.73 -10.88
CA GLU A 72 -26.06 9.22 -9.73
C GLU A 72 -25.17 9.21 -8.48
N ALA A 73 -25.37 10.18 -7.58
CA ALA A 73 -24.50 10.35 -6.42
C ALA A 73 -24.38 9.08 -5.56
N GLU A 74 -25.43 8.26 -5.51
CA GLU A 74 -25.45 6.98 -4.78
C GLU A 74 -24.61 5.89 -5.46
N ASP A 75 -24.42 5.97 -6.78
CA ASP A 75 -23.76 4.98 -7.63
C ASP A 75 -22.27 5.29 -7.91
N ARG A 76 -21.72 6.36 -7.33
CA ARG A 76 -20.31 6.78 -7.51
C ARG A 76 -19.31 5.95 -6.69
N TYR A 77 -19.49 4.64 -6.66
CA TYR A 77 -18.58 3.70 -6.00
C TYR A 77 -17.58 3.04 -6.97
N CYS A 78 -17.66 3.37 -8.27
CA CYS A 78 -16.80 2.88 -9.34
C CYS A 78 -15.89 4.00 -9.85
N ARG A 79 -14.60 3.69 -10.10
CA ARG A 79 -13.67 4.62 -10.76
C ARG A 79 -12.67 3.87 -11.63
N LEU A 80 -12.17 4.53 -12.67
CA LEU A 80 -11.04 3.99 -13.43
C LEU A 80 -9.72 4.32 -12.74
N ILE A 81 -8.81 3.36 -12.70
CA ILE A 81 -7.46 3.53 -12.20
C ILE A 81 -6.45 3.04 -13.23
N GLU A 82 -5.32 3.75 -13.30
CA GLU A 82 -4.15 3.31 -14.03
C GLU A 82 -3.31 2.39 -13.13
N GLN A 83 -2.98 1.20 -13.62
CA GLN A 83 -2.16 0.22 -12.92
C GLN A 83 -0.97 -0.19 -13.78
N VAL A 84 0.15 -0.52 -13.14
CA VAL A 84 1.28 -1.15 -13.83
C VAL A 84 0.82 -2.50 -14.38
N ALA A 85 1.09 -2.74 -15.65
CA ALA A 85 0.74 -3.98 -16.32
C ALA A 85 1.42 -5.18 -15.63
N GLU A 86 0.68 -6.27 -15.47
CA GLU A 86 1.19 -7.50 -14.88
C GLU A 86 2.44 -8.00 -15.63
N GLY A 87 3.39 -8.55 -14.88
CA GLY A 87 4.69 -8.99 -15.41
C GLY A 87 5.72 -7.87 -15.62
N THR A 88 5.35 -6.60 -15.41
CA THR A 88 6.33 -5.51 -15.46
C THR A 88 7.19 -5.53 -14.20
N LYS A 89 8.49 -5.73 -14.39
CA LYS A 89 9.44 -5.72 -13.27
C LYS A 89 9.55 -4.31 -12.69
N PRO A 90 9.57 -4.16 -11.35
CA PRO A 90 9.84 -2.86 -10.74
C PRO A 90 11.20 -2.34 -11.18
N PRO A 91 11.36 -1.01 -11.34
CA PRO A 91 12.64 -0.43 -11.68
C PRO A 91 13.68 -0.80 -10.61
N ARG A 92 14.88 -1.16 -11.05
CA ARG A 92 15.98 -1.42 -10.12
C ARG A 92 16.36 -0.13 -9.39
N PRO A 93 16.76 -0.20 -8.12
CA PRO A 93 17.39 0.93 -7.45
C PRO A 93 18.58 1.43 -8.28
N VAL A 94 18.63 2.75 -8.45
CA VAL A 94 19.66 3.41 -9.24
C VAL A 94 20.73 3.93 -8.28
N GLU A 95 22.00 3.62 -8.55
CA GLU A 95 23.12 4.15 -7.79
C GLU A 95 23.50 5.55 -8.32
N PRO A 96 23.77 6.51 -7.43
CA PRO A 96 24.21 7.83 -7.84
C PRO A 96 25.58 7.73 -8.49
N THR A 97 25.67 8.20 -9.73
CA THR A 97 26.90 8.25 -10.53
C THR A 97 27.11 9.69 -10.97
N TYR A 98 28.29 10.24 -10.66
CA TYR A 98 28.64 11.59 -11.13
C TYR A 98 29.24 11.47 -12.53
N ALA A 99 28.43 11.75 -13.54
CA ALA A 99 28.80 11.71 -14.95
C ALA A 99 28.22 12.95 -15.66
N ASP A 100 29.02 13.60 -16.50
CA ASP A 100 28.60 14.75 -17.31
C ASP A 100 27.96 15.91 -16.51
N GLY A 101 28.42 16.13 -15.27
CA GLY A 101 27.89 17.18 -14.37
C GLY A 101 26.55 16.83 -13.70
N HIS A 102 26.05 15.60 -13.91
CA HIS A 102 24.83 15.10 -13.27
C HIS A 102 25.17 13.97 -12.29
N ARG A 103 24.54 13.99 -11.11
CA ARG A 103 24.73 12.97 -10.04
C ARG A 103 23.83 11.74 -10.20
N TRP A 104 22.76 11.88 -10.97
CA TRP A 104 21.79 10.82 -11.19
C TRP A 104 21.76 10.50 -12.68
N PRO A 105 21.81 9.22 -13.06
CA PRO A 105 21.65 8.85 -14.45
C PRO A 105 20.20 9.12 -14.89
N ALA A 106 19.99 9.15 -16.21
CA ALA A 106 18.66 9.35 -16.77
C ALA A 106 17.67 8.28 -16.23
N PRO A 107 16.43 8.67 -15.90
CA PRO A 107 15.45 7.73 -15.39
C PRO A 107 15.15 6.64 -16.41
N ALA A 108 14.95 5.41 -15.91
CA ALA A 108 14.54 4.29 -16.75
C ALA A 108 13.18 4.56 -17.41
N LYS A 109 12.92 3.92 -18.54
CA LYS A 109 11.64 4.00 -19.24
C LYS A 109 10.50 3.62 -18.28
N ALA A 110 9.44 4.44 -18.29
CA ALA A 110 8.26 4.20 -17.47
C ALA A 110 7.69 2.79 -17.73
N PRO A 111 7.21 2.11 -16.68
CA PRO A 111 6.58 0.80 -16.84
C PRO A 111 5.35 0.90 -17.73
N ARG A 112 5.04 -0.19 -18.45
CA ARG A 112 3.78 -0.26 -19.19
C ARG A 112 2.62 -0.23 -18.20
N THR A 113 1.64 0.63 -18.46
CA THR A 113 0.43 0.73 -17.66
C THR A 113 -0.79 0.20 -18.40
N VAL A 114 -1.83 -0.12 -17.66
CA VAL A 114 -3.14 -0.56 -18.12
C VAL A 114 -4.21 0.11 -17.27
N TRP A 115 -5.39 0.30 -17.84
CA TRP A 115 -6.56 0.85 -17.16
C TRP A 115 -7.46 -0.28 -16.66
N ARG A 116 -7.87 -0.22 -15.39
CA ARG A 116 -8.84 -1.15 -14.79
C ARG A 116 -9.92 -0.40 -14.04
N LEU A 117 -11.08 -1.02 -13.91
CA LEU A 117 -12.11 -0.54 -13.00
C LEU A 117 -11.71 -0.86 -11.56
N ALA A 118 -11.81 0.11 -10.67
CA ALA A 118 -11.72 -0.08 -9.24
C ALA A 118 -13.09 0.15 -8.61
N VAL A 119 -13.44 -0.73 -7.67
CA VAL A 119 -14.73 -0.70 -6.98
C VAL A 119 -14.49 -0.51 -5.50
N SER A 120 -15.07 0.55 -4.94
CA SER A 120 -15.09 0.79 -3.51
C SER A 120 -16.32 0.12 -2.89
N TYR A 121 -16.11 -0.71 -1.88
CA TYR A 121 -17.17 -1.53 -1.29
C TYR A 121 -16.86 -1.91 0.17
N TRP A 122 -17.90 -2.32 0.90
CA TRP A 122 -17.77 -2.95 2.21
C TRP A 122 -17.50 -4.45 2.01
N ARG A 123 -16.24 -4.85 2.23
CA ARG A 123 -15.82 -6.25 2.20
C ARG A 123 -16.29 -6.97 3.45
N ILE A 124 -17.03 -8.06 3.27
CA ILE A 124 -17.46 -8.95 4.36
C ILE A 124 -16.28 -9.77 4.84
N GLY A 125 -16.13 -9.85 6.17
CA GLY A 125 -15.03 -10.50 6.85
C GLY A 125 -14.01 -9.51 7.38
N THR A 126 -13.25 -9.95 8.37
CA THR A 126 -12.02 -9.26 8.79
C THR A 126 -10.97 -9.45 7.71
N ALA A 127 -10.29 -8.38 7.30
CA ALA A 127 -9.00 -8.57 6.64
C ALA A 127 -8.17 -9.47 7.55
N ASP A 128 -7.76 -10.64 7.07
CA ASP A 128 -6.77 -11.47 7.75
C ASP A 128 -5.49 -10.65 7.79
N ARG A 129 -5.39 -9.84 8.84
CA ARG A 129 -4.23 -9.03 9.09
C ARG A 129 -3.16 -10.02 9.52
N PRO A 130 -1.98 -10.06 8.87
CA PRO A 130 -0.87 -10.79 9.43
C PRO A 130 -0.64 -10.24 10.84
N LEU A 131 -0.90 -11.07 11.86
CA LEU A 131 -0.72 -10.70 13.27
C LEU A 131 0.74 -10.28 13.54
N GLU A 132 1.67 -10.80 12.74
CA GLU A 132 3.06 -10.39 12.73
C GLU A 132 3.50 -9.97 11.32
N ALA A 133 3.64 -8.66 11.11
CA ALA A 133 4.31 -8.15 9.93
C ALA A 133 5.80 -8.51 9.98
N PRO A 134 6.42 -8.93 8.86
CA PRO A 134 7.85 -9.22 8.83
C PRO A 134 8.66 -7.98 9.20
N GLN A 135 9.82 -8.15 9.85
CA GLN A 135 10.66 -6.99 10.17
C GLN A 135 11.12 -6.27 8.89
N ALA A 136 11.05 -4.93 8.89
CA ALA A 136 11.37 -4.09 7.74
C ALA A 136 12.74 -4.44 7.10
N ARG A 137 13.75 -4.75 7.91
CA ARG A 137 15.09 -5.11 7.42
C ARG A 137 15.13 -6.46 6.71
N VAL A 138 14.37 -7.44 7.19
CA VAL A 138 14.27 -8.77 6.57
C VAL A 138 13.54 -8.65 5.24
N ALA A 139 12.44 -7.90 5.22
CA ALA A 139 11.64 -7.66 4.02
C ALA A 139 12.42 -6.87 2.93
N ARG A 140 13.30 -5.96 3.33
CA ARG A 140 14.23 -5.29 2.39
C ARG A 140 15.30 -6.23 1.83
N LYS A 141 15.83 -7.14 2.65
CA LYS A 141 16.91 -8.06 2.26
C LYS A 141 16.42 -9.17 1.33
N SER A 142 15.16 -9.58 1.44
CA SER A 142 14.58 -10.59 0.53
C SER A 142 14.39 -10.05 -0.89
N GLY A 143 14.24 -8.73 -1.06
CA GLY A 143 14.02 -8.12 -2.38
C GLY A 143 12.69 -8.49 -3.03
N GLU A 144 11.76 -9.05 -2.25
CA GLU A 144 10.46 -9.52 -2.72
C GLU A 144 9.45 -8.38 -2.80
N ALA A 145 8.57 -8.42 -3.79
CA ALA A 145 7.49 -7.44 -3.93
C ALA A 145 6.45 -7.68 -2.82
N LEU A 146 6.43 -6.79 -1.83
CA LEU A 146 5.50 -6.87 -0.70
C LEU A 146 4.15 -6.30 -1.08
N ASP A 147 3.08 -6.93 -0.58
CA ASP A 147 1.74 -6.41 -0.72
C ASP A 147 1.57 -5.06 0.05
N PRO A 148 0.72 -4.14 -0.43
CA PRO A 148 0.48 -2.84 0.21
C PRO A 148 0.02 -2.92 1.67
N GLU A 149 -0.75 -3.95 2.03
CA GLU A 149 -1.24 -4.16 3.41
C GLU A 149 -0.10 -4.58 4.34
N THR A 150 0.78 -5.47 3.89
CA THR A 150 2.02 -5.87 4.57
C THR A 150 2.94 -4.67 4.77
N LEU A 151 3.12 -3.82 3.75
CA LEU A 151 3.90 -2.59 3.88
C LEU A 151 3.34 -1.66 4.97
N ARG A 152 2.02 -1.46 5.00
CA ARG A 152 1.35 -0.68 6.06
C ARG A 152 1.53 -1.31 7.43
N ALA A 153 1.47 -2.63 7.53
CA ALA A 153 1.70 -3.34 8.78
C ALA A 153 3.15 -3.15 9.27
N ILE A 154 4.14 -3.24 8.38
CA ILE A 154 5.56 -2.98 8.69
C ILE A 154 5.78 -1.57 9.27
N THR A 155 5.14 -0.54 8.69
CA THR A 155 5.32 0.85 9.15
C THR A 155 4.78 1.12 10.56
N ARG A 156 3.81 0.33 11.03
CA ARG A 156 3.19 0.48 12.35
C ARG A 156 3.87 -0.35 13.42
N THR A 157 4.69 -1.33 13.02
CA THR A 157 5.41 -2.19 13.96
C THR A 157 6.65 -1.46 14.50
N PRO A 158 6.81 -1.32 15.82
CA PRO A 158 8.02 -0.74 16.40
C PRO A 158 9.24 -1.58 16.00
N MET A 159 10.36 -0.91 15.70
CA MET A 159 11.59 -1.61 15.32
C MET A 159 12.07 -2.47 16.48
N ARG A 160 12.21 -3.77 16.23
CA ARG A 160 12.79 -4.71 17.18
C ARG A 160 14.26 -4.95 16.83
N PRO A 161 15.15 -5.10 17.82
CA PRO A 161 16.51 -5.56 17.56
C PRO A 161 16.49 -6.92 16.85
N THR A 162 17.15 -7.04 15.69
CA THR A 162 17.28 -8.31 14.97
C THR A 162 18.19 -9.30 15.68
N LYS A 163 19.08 -8.79 16.53
CA LYS A 163 20.05 -9.52 17.35
C LYS A 163 20.22 -8.74 18.65
N PRO A 164 20.58 -9.39 19.77
CA PRO A 164 21.06 -8.69 20.95
C PRO A 164 22.13 -7.68 20.54
N GLN A 165 22.03 -6.45 21.04
CA GLN A 165 23.06 -5.44 20.83
C GLN A 165 24.36 -6.04 21.37
N GLN A 166 25.37 -6.17 20.50
CA GLN A 166 26.68 -6.55 21.00
C GLN A 166 27.14 -5.46 21.95
N PRO A 167 27.74 -5.82 23.10
CA PRO A 167 28.40 -4.83 23.93
C PRO A 167 29.36 -4.07 23.02
N LEU A 168 29.17 -2.76 22.96
CA LEU A 168 30.14 -1.91 22.29
C LEU A 168 31.42 -2.05 23.10
N ASP A 169 32.50 -2.48 22.45
CA ASP A 169 33.85 -2.41 23.01
C ASP A 169 34.31 -0.93 22.95
N ILE A 170 33.49 -0.05 23.52
CA ILE A 170 33.91 1.29 23.89
C ILE A 170 34.82 1.06 25.09
N GLY A 171 36.10 0.82 24.82
CA GLY A 171 37.13 0.94 25.82
C GLY A 171 36.97 2.32 26.44
N LEU A 172 36.40 2.38 27.64
CA LEU A 172 36.50 3.56 28.48
C LEU A 172 38.00 3.65 28.75
N PHE A 173 38.68 4.56 28.06
CA PHE A 173 40.10 4.81 28.28
C PHE A 173 40.20 5.38 29.70
N GLU A 174 40.39 4.47 30.64
CA GLU A 174 40.46 4.75 32.08
C GLU A 174 41.92 4.61 32.49
N VAL A 175 42.52 5.73 32.92
CA VAL A 175 43.86 5.71 33.51
C VAL A 175 43.71 5.77 35.03
N ARG A 176 44.44 4.89 35.72
CA ARG A 176 44.58 4.96 37.19
C ARG A 176 45.94 5.56 37.53
N PRO A 177 45.99 6.77 38.09
CA PRO A 177 47.26 7.39 38.44
C PRO A 177 47.93 6.59 39.58
N PRO A 178 49.26 6.42 39.55
CA PRO A 178 49.99 5.63 40.54
C PRO A 178 49.90 6.22 41.95
N GLU A 179 49.66 7.54 42.04
CA GLU A 179 49.53 8.29 43.30
C GLU A 179 48.19 8.04 44.01
N ALA A 180 47.13 7.69 43.26
CA ALA A 180 45.81 7.42 43.80
C ALA A 180 45.10 6.28 43.01
N PRO A 181 45.51 5.00 43.22
CA PRO A 181 45.03 3.87 42.42
C PRO A 181 43.54 3.52 42.57
N HIS A 182 42.88 4.16 43.52
CA HIS A 182 41.46 4.01 43.82
C HIS A 182 40.57 4.98 43.01
N ILE A 183 41.17 5.92 42.28
CA ILE A 183 40.48 6.88 41.43
C ILE A 183 40.62 6.45 39.98
N VAL A 184 39.51 6.51 39.24
CA VAL A 184 39.43 6.22 37.81
C VAL A 184 39.22 7.55 37.09
N MET A 185 40.12 7.88 36.16
CA MET A 185 40.07 9.12 35.38
C MET A 185 39.89 8.81 33.89
N PRO A 186 39.12 9.62 33.15
CA PRO A 186 39.07 9.53 31.70
C PRO A 186 40.42 9.95 31.09
N ASP A 187 40.90 9.19 30.11
CA ASP A 187 42.03 9.54 29.24
C ASP A 187 41.58 10.65 28.27
N GLU A 188 42.30 11.77 28.23
CA GLU A 188 42.10 12.86 27.25
C GLU A 188 43.01 12.71 26.03
#